data_AF-A0A0G0Y6W8-F1
#
_entry.id   AF-A0A0G0Y6W8-F1
#
_cell.length_a   1.000
_cell.length_b   1.000
_cell.length_c   1.000
_cell.angle_alpha   90.00
_cell.angle_beta   90.00
_cell.angle_gamma   90.00
#
_symmetry.space_group_name_H-M   'P 1'
#
loop_
_entity.id
_entity.type
_entity.pdbx_description
1 polymer ?
#
loop_
_entity_poly.entity_id
_entity_poly.type
_entity_poly.pdbx_seq_one_letter_code
_entity_poly.pdbx_strand_id
1 'polypeptide(L)'
;MAWSNASPEELLNFIEQDHHRIREKMSELQTLLEQSTGRYSDTINSMLNALREFLLAFKIGMEKHFASEEQILIPYIRQMDEFERGVGAKPEFHRSSIKNPISLLEAEHDQTENVMFKKIHTIVSGYHSPSGSGDSLTAFLDGMKELKIAVSEHIHIENTVLFPLAIDLELRLMHKKQ
;
A
#
# COMPACT_ATOMS: atom_id res chain seq x y z
N MET A 1 6.56 0.16 -15.74
CA MET A 1 7.87 0.77 -16.08
C MET A 1 8.97 -0.22 -15.70
N ALA A 2 10.03 -0.34 -16.48
CA ALA A 2 11.13 -1.26 -16.15
C ALA A 2 12.03 -0.59 -15.10
N TRP A 3 11.87 -0.96 -13.82
CA TRP A 3 12.70 -0.49 -12.71
C TRP A 3 14.15 -1.02 -12.75
N SER A 4 14.50 -1.82 -13.76
CA SER A 4 15.80 -2.51 -13.87
C SER A 4 17.02 -1.58 -13.95
N ASN A 5 16.82 -0.29 -14.25
CA ASN A 5 17.90 0.70 -14.35
C ASN A 5 17.74 1.89 -13.39
N ALA A 6 16.70 1.88 -12.53
CA ALA A 6 16.50 2.96 -11.57
C ALA A 6 17.51 2.84 -10.42
N SER A 7 18.00 3.97 -9.93
CA SER A 7 18.76 4.02 -8.69
C SER A 7 17.86 3.69 -7.49
N PRO A 8 18.43 3.20 -6.37
CA PRO A 8 17.67 2.98 -5.14
C PRO A 8 16.88 4.22 -4.71
N GLU A 9 17.49 5.41 -4.78
CA GLU A 9 16.83 6.67 -4.41
C GLU A 9 15.64 7.01 -5.33
N GLU A 10 15.74 6.79 -6.65
CA GLU A 10 14.59 6.99 -7.55
C GLU A 10 13.43 6.03 -7.24
N LEU A 11 13.74 4.78 -6.91
CA LEU A 11 12.73 3.79 -6.52
C LEU A 11 12.06 4.17 -5.19
N LEU A 12 12.84 4.57 -4.18
CA LEU A 12 12.31 4.97 -2.87
C LEU A 12 11.39 6.21 -3.00
N ASN A 13 11.82 7.24 -3.74
CA ASN A 13 10.99 8.43 -3.97
C ASN A 13 9.69 8.10 -4.71
N PHE A 14 9.73 7.16 -5.67
CA PHE A 14 8.51 6.69 -6.33
C PHE A 14 7.57 6.01 -5.34
N ILE A 15 8.08 5.13 -4.47
CA ILE A 15 7.27 4.42 -3.47
C ILE A 15 6.61 5.43 -2.51
N GLU A 16 7.37 6.40 -1.98
CA GLU A 16 6.83 7.47 -1.13
C GLU A 16 5.74 8.28 -1.85
N GLN A 17 5.96 8.63 -3.13
CA GLN A 17 4.95 9.31 -3.95
C GLN A 17 3.70 8.44 -4.17
N ASP A 18 3.87 7.14 -4.32
CA ASP A 18 2.77 6.21 -4.50
C ASP A 18 1.92 6.08 -3.23
N HIS A 19 2.55 6.08 -2.05
CA HIS A 19 1.82 6.16 -0.77
C HIS A 19 0.94 7.40 -0.71
N HIS A 20 1.48 8.58 -1.07
CA HIS A 20 0.70 9.82 -1.10
C HIS A 20 -0.52 9.70 -2.03
N ARG A 21 -0.32 9.20 -3.24
CA ARG A 21 -1.40 8.99 -4.22
C ARG A 21 -2.47 8.03 -3.71
N ILE A 22 -2.07 6.93 -3.06
CA ILE A 22 -3.00 5.96 -2.48
C ILE A 22 -3.78 6.58 -1.32
N ARG A 23 -3.13 7.37 -0.44
CA ARG A 23 -3.81 8.10 0.65
C ARG A 23 -4.83 9.12 0.14
N GLU A 24 -4.49 9.87 -0.91
CA GLU A 24 -5.40 10.79 -1.57
C GLU A 24 -6.64 10.05 -2.10
N LYS A 25 -6.42 8.93 -2.81
CA LYS A 25 -7.53 8.13 -3.34
C LYS A 25 -8.42 7.56 -2.24
N MET A 26 -7.84 7.06 -1.15
CA MET A 26 -8.61 6.59 0.02
C MET A 26 -9.43 7.72 0.68
N SER A 27 -8.98 8.97 0.60
CA SER A 27 -9.68 10.14 1.15
C SER A 27 -10.80 10.63 0.22
N GLU A 28 -10.57 10.61 -1.09
CA GLU A 28 -11.59 10.81 -2.11
C GLU A 28 -12.75 9.81 -1.94
N LEU A 29 -12.42 8.51 -1.80
CA LEU A 29 -13.39 7.45 -1.62
C LEU A 29 -14.21 7.58 -0.33
N GLN A 30 -13.58 8.04 0.75
CA GLN A 30 -14.29 8.34 1.99
C GLN A 30 -15.32 9.46 1.76
N THR A 31 -14.91 10.53 1.08
CA THR A 31 -15.79 11.65 0.72
C THR A 31 -16.99 11.19 -0.11
N LEU A 32 -16.77 10.29 -1.08
CA LEU A 32 -17.86 9.75 -1.91
C LEU A 32 -18.88 8.92 -1.09
N LEU A 33 -18.43 8.15 -0.08
CA LEU A 33 -19.32 7.43 0.83
C LEU A 33 -20.10 8.36 1.77
N GLU A 34 -19.49 9.45 2.20
CA GLU A 34 -20.13 10.48 3.01
C GLU A 34 -21.17 11.27 2.21
N GLN A 35 -20.90 11.53 0.93
CA GLN A 35 -21.83 12.18 0.00
C GLN A 35 -22.98 11.28 -0.46
N SER A 36 -22.84 9.96 -0.32
CA SER A 36 -23.87 8.96 -0.62
C SER A 36 -25.01 9.02 0.39
N THR A 37 -25.73 10.14 0.39
CA THR A 37 -26.89 10.48 1.23
C THR A 37 -28.15 10.46 0.38
N GLY A 38 -29.24 9.90 0.89
CA GLY A 38 -30.48 9.78 0.11
C GLY A 38 -31.48 8.80 0.72
N ARG A 39 -32.67 8.73 0.10
CA ARG A 39 -33.68 7.71 0.42
C ARG A 39 -33.37 6.44 -0.36
N TYR A 40 -32.45 5.66 0.17
CA TYR A 40 -32.11 4.34 -0.35
C TYR A 40 -32.96 3.23 0.27
N SER A 41 -33.06 2.09 -0.40
CA SER A 41 -33.63 0.88 0.19
C SER A 41 -32.77 0.38 1.35
N ASP A 42 -33.35 -0.41 2.26
CA ASP A 42 -32.62 -1.00 3.39
C ASP A 42 -31.40 -1.82 2.94
N THR A 43 -31.52 -2.50 1.79
CA THR A 43 -30.41 -3.23 1.15
C THR A 43 -29.24 -2.31 0.82
N ILE A 44 -29.50 -1.16 0.19
CA ILE A 44 -28.45 -0.20 -0.16
C ILE A 44 -27.87 0.46 1.11
N ASN A 45 -28.71 0.78 2.09
CA ASN A 45 -28.23 1.32 3.37
C ASN A 45 -27.30 0.34 4.09
N SER A 46 -27.63 -0.95 4.10
CA SER A 46 -26.78 -2.00 4.68
C SER A 46 -25.45 -2.12 3.93
N MET A 47 -25.47 -2.07 2.60
CA MET A 47 -24.25 -2.03 1.79
C MET A 47 -23.38 -0.81 2.14
N LEU A 48 -23.95 0.39 2.17
CA LEU A 48 -23.21 1.62 2.48
C LEU A 48 -22.53 1.56 3.85
N ASN A 49 -23.21 0.99 4.85
CA ASN A 49 -22.61 0.79 6.17
C ASN A 49 -21.46 -0.21 6.13
N ALA A 50 -21.62 -1.35 5.44
CA ALA A 50 -20.54 -2.32 5.25
C ALA A 50 -19.34 -1.73 4.50
N LEU A 51 -19.58 -0.86 3.51
CA LEU A 51 -18.54 -0.15 2.77
C LEU A 51 -17.79 0.85 3.65
N ARG A 52 -18.48 1.59 4.53
CA ARG A 52 -17.86 2.52 5.48
C ARG A 52 -16.97 1.79 6.48
N GLU A 53 -17.46 0.70 7.06
CA GLU A 53 -16.68 -0.15 7.98
C GLU A 53 -15.46 -0.76 7.27
N PHE A 54 -15.66 -1.26 6.05
CA PHE A 54 -14.57 -1.77 5.23
C PHE A 54 -13.51 -0.71 4.98
N LEU A 55 -13.90 0.46 4.48
CA LEU A 55 -12.96 1.52 4.11
C LEU A 55 -12.20 2.02 5.33
N LEU A 56 -12.86 2.18 6.48
CA LEU A 56 -12.19 2.57 7.72
C LEU A 56 -11.11 1.55 8.12
N ALA A 57 -11.45 0.26 8.14
CA ALA A 57 -10.51 -0.80 8.47
C ALA A 57 -9.35 -0.88 7.46
N PHE A 58 -9.65 -0.73 6.17
CA PHE A 58 -8.66 -0.71 5.09
C PHE A 58 -7.68 0.45 5.26
N LYS A 59 -8.19 1.67 5.48
CA LYS A 59 -7.37 2.87 5.71
C LYS A 59 -6.44 2.69 6.91
N ILE A 60 -6.95 2.22 8.05
CA ILE A 60 -6.12 1.98 9.24
C ILE A 60 -5.01 0.97 8.95
N GLY A 61 -5.33 -0.11 8.23
CA GLY A 61 -4.34 -1.11 7.82
C GLY A 61 -3.25 -0.52 6.92
N MET A 62 -3.65 0.18 5.86
CA MET A 62 -2.72 0.81 4.91
C MET A 62 -1.86 1.90 5.57
N GLU A 63 -2.40 2.72 6.45
CA GLU A 63 -1.61 3.73 7.16
C GLU A 63 -0.58 3.11 8.09
N LYS A 64 -0.91 2.00 8.77
CA LYS A 64 0.05 1.24 9.58
C LYS A 64 1.17 0.65 8.72
N HIS A 65 0.80 0.13 7.57
CA HIS A 65 1.70 -0.46 6.59
C HIS A 65 2.69 0.59 6.06
N PHE A 66 2.18 1.69 5.49
CA PHE A 66 3.01 2.80 5.01
C PHE A 66 3.88 3.43 6.11
N ALA A 67 3.36 3.55 7.34
CA ALA A 67 4.17 4.06 8.44
C ALA A 67 5.37 3.14 8.76
N SER A 68 5.20 1.82 8.61
CA SER A 68 6.30 0.87 8.82
C SER A 68 7.37 1.02 7.74
N GLU A 69 6.97 1.29 6.50
CA GLU A 69 7.90 1.57 5.41
C GLU A 69 8.60 2.92 5.55
N GLU A 70 7.83 4.00 5.69
CA GLU A 70 8.32 5.38 5.71
C GLU A 70 9.19 5.68 6.94
N GLN A 71 8.94 5.03 8.08
CA GLN A 71 9.70 5.29 9.31
C GLN A 71 10.85 4.32 9.53
N ILE A 72 10.82 3.14 8.90
CA ILE A 72 11.79 2.07 9.18
C ILE A 72 12.46 1.61 7.89
N LEU A 73 11.71 1.01 6.96
CA LEU A 73 12.30 0.34 5.81
C LEU A 73 13.01 1.32 4.86
N ILE A 74 12.30 2.37 4.44
CA ILE A 74 12.79 3.36 3.47
C ILE A 74 14.02 4.11 4.01
N PRO A 75 14.02 4.67 5.24
CA PRO A 75 15.20 5.31 5.80
C PRO A 75 16.40 4.36 5.91
N TYR A 76 16.15 3.09 6.22
CA TYR A 76 17.22 2.10 6.35
C TYR A 76 17.84 1.75 4.99
N ILE A 77 17.02 1.55 3.95
CA ILE A 77 17.52 1.34 2.58
C ILE A 77 18.31 2.55 2.10
N ARG A 78 17.82 3.78 2.35
CA ARG A 78 18.51 5.02 1.99
C ARG A 78 19.88 5.12 2.66
N GLN A 79 19.98 4.83 3.96
CA GLN A 79 21.25 4.79 4.69
C GLN A 79 22.22 3.74 4.12
N MET A 80 21.71 2.57 3.73
CA MET A 80 22.53 1.54 3.09
C MET A 80 23.06 1.97 1.71
N ASP A 81 22.23 2.62 0.87
CA ASP A 81 22.65 3.13 -0.44
C ASP A 81 23.73 4.22 -0.31
N GLU A 82 23.52 5.17 0.62
CA GLU A 82 24.49 6.22 0.92
C GLU A 82 25.85 5.62 1.28
N PHE A 83 25.88 4.67 2.22
CA PHE A 83 27.11 4.02 2.66
C PHE A 83 27.76 3.18 1.55
N GLU A 84 26.98 2.50 0.70
CA GLU A 84 27.49 1.79 -0.47
C GLU A 84 28.25 2.74 -1.41
N ARG A 85 27.69 3.93 -1.63
CA ARG A 85 28.26 5.01 -2.45
C ARG A 85 29.42 5.75 -1.78
N GLY A 86 29.81 5.36 -0.56
CA GLY A 86 30.91 5.97 0.20
C GLY A 86 30.52 7.29 0.88
N VAL A 87 29.22 7.53 1.08
CA VAL A 87 28.66 8.68 1.78
C VAL A 87 28.05 8.23 3.10
N GLY A 88 28.12 9.06 4.14
CA GLY A 88 27.44 8.77 5.40
C GLY A 88 28.12 7.70 6.27
N ALA A 89 27.44 7.34 7.35
CA ALA A 89 27.92 6.37 8.32
C ALA A 89 27.50 4.95 7.94
N LYS A 90 28.31 3.96 8.35
CA LYS A 90 27.92 2.54 8.22
C LYS A 90 26.59 2.31 8.98
N PRO A 91 25.57 1.73 8.34
CA PRO A 91 24.33 1.39 9.03
C PRO A 91 24.61 0.53 10.25
N GLU A 92 24.05 0.89 11.40
CA GLU A 92 24.20 0.09 12.61
C GLU A 92 23.32 -1.15 12.51
N PHE A 93 23.95 -2.29 12.25
CA PHE A 93 23.31 -3.59 12.31
C PHE A 93 22.98 -3.96 13.77
N HIS A 94 21.87 -3.43 14.28
CA HIS A 94 21.30 -3.79 15.59
C HIS A 94 20.67 -5.20 15.53
N ARG A 95 21.49 -6.22 15.23
CA ARG A 95 21.21 -7.67 15.32
C ARG A 95 19.95 -8.20 14.62
N SER A 96 19.27 -7.42 13.79
CA SER A 96 18.13 -7.83 12.97
C SER A 96 18.43 -7.54 11.51
N SER A 97 18.19 -8.51 10.63
CA SER A 97 18.31 -8.35 9.18
C SER A 97 17.07 -7.64 8.66
N ILE A 98 17.23 -6.89 7.57
CA ILE A 98 16.15 -6.26 6.82
C ILE A 98 15.07 -7.25 6.37
N LYS A 99 15.41 -8.55 6.29
CA LYS A 99 14.45 -9.61 6.02
C LYS A 99 13.32 -9.67 7.04
N ASN A 100 13.57 -9.31 8.30
CA ASN A 100 12.56 -9.36 9.35
C ASN A 100 11.41 -8.36 9.11
N PRO A 101 11.64 -7.05 8.93
CA PRO A 101 10.57 -6.13 8.57
C PRO A 101 9.95 -6.47 7.20
N ILE A 102 10.74 -6.90 6.21
CA ILE A 102 10.21 -7.32 4.90
C ILE A 102 9.20 -8.47 5.05
N SER A 103 9.52 -9.49 5.85
CA SER A 103 8.62 -10.65 6.04
C SER A 103 7.28 -10.25 6.68
N LEU A 104 7.29 -9.21 7.54
CA LEU A 104 6.07 -8.67 8.12
C LEU A 104 5.25 -7.91 7.07
N LEU A 105 5.89 -7.09 6.24
CA LEU A 105 5.23 -6.36 5.15
C LEU A 105 4.64 -7.33 4.11
N GLU A 106 5.35 -8.39 3.74
CA GLU A 106 4.82 -9.43 2.85
C GLU A 106 3.57 -10.13 3.43
N ALA A 107 3.50 -10.32 4.75
CA ALA A 107 2.30 -10.84 5.40
C ALA A 107 1.14 -9.82 5.39
N GLU A 108 1.44 -8.54 5.53
CA GLU A 108 0.46 -7.44 5.39
C GLU A 108 -0.03 -7.32 3.93
N HIS A 109 0.83 -7.53 2.94
CA HIS A 109 0.50 -7.63 1.51
C HIS A 109 -0.48 -8.78 1.27
N ASP A 110 -0.17 -9.98 1.76
CA ASP A 110 -1.06 -11.15 1.63
C ASP A 110 -2.44 -10.89 2.26
N GLN A 111 -2.46 -10.33 3.47
CA GLN A 111 -3.71 -9.95 4.13
C GLN A 111 -4.52 -8.95 3.28
N THR A 112 -3.87 -7.98 2.65
CA THR A 112 -4.52 -6.99 1.80
C THR A 112 -5.09 -7.63 0.53
N GLU A 113 -4.26 -8.35 -0.23
CA GLU A 113 -4.65 -8.91 -1.52
C GLU A 113 -5.61 -10.10 -1.40
N ASN A 114 -5.37 -10.99 -0.43
CA ASN A 114 -6.10 -12.24 -0.30
C ASN A 114 -7.29 -12.17 0.65
N VAL A 115 -7.37 -11.20 1.55
CA VAL A 115 -8.51 -11.06 2.47
C VAL A 115 -9.31 -9.79 2.20
N MET A 116 -8.67 -8.63 2.21
CA MET A 116 -9.40 -7.36 2.08
C MET A 116 -10.02 -7.18 0.69
N PHE A 117 -9.30 -7.50 -0.39
CA PHE A 117 -9.88 -7.42 -1.74
C PHE A 117 -11.01 -8.42 -1.98
N LYS A 118 -10.96 -9.61 -1.35
CA LYS A 118 -12.09 -10.56 -1.40
C LYS A 118 -13.29 -10.05 -0.60
N LYS A 119 -13.05 -9.40 0.54
CA LYS A 119 -14.11 -8.81 1.38
C LYS A 119 -14.86 -7.73 0.62
N ILE A 120 -14.18 -6.76 0.01
CA ILE A 120 -14.86 -5.72 -0.79
C ILE A 120 -15.57 -6.31 -2.00
N HIS A 121 -14.97 -7.27 -2.70
CA HIS A 121 -15.63 -7.97 -3.80
C HIS A 121 -16.94 -8.62 -3.35
N THR A 122 -16.95 -9.24 -2.16
CA THR A 122 -18.16 -9.88 -1.61
C THR A 122 -19.23 -8.85 -1.24
N ILE A 123 -18.83 -7.72 -0.64
CA ILE A 123 -19.75 -6.61 -0.36
C ILE A 123 -20.38 -6.14 -1.68
N VAL A 124 -19.57 -5.78 -2.68
CA VAL A 124 -20.08 -5.21 -3.93
C VAL A 124 -20.83 -6.22 -4.80
N SER A 125 -20.35 -7.46 -4.91
CA SER A 125 -21.00 -8.50 -5.75
C SER A 125 -22.31 -9.02 -5.14
N GLY A 126 -22.44 -8.98 -3.81
CA GLY A 126 -23.69 -9.27 -3.11
C GLY A 126 -24.77 -8.19 -3.34
N TYR A 127 -24.37 -7.02 -3.81
CA TYR A 127 -25.23 -5.86 -4.06
C TYR A 127 -24.93 -5.30 -5.46
N HIS A 128 -25.20 -6.11 -6.50
CA HIS A 128 -25.14 -5.66 -7.91
C HIS A 128 -25.70 -4.25 -8.03
N SER A 129 -24.90 -3.31 -8.56
CA SER A 129 -25.20 -1.86 -8.61
C SER A 129 -26.69 -1.65 -8.83
N PRO A 130 -27.46 -1.45 -7.75
CA PRO A 130 -28.89 -1.61 -7.85
C PRO A 130 -29.41 -0.45 -8.67
N SER A 131 -30.33 -0.70 -9.58
CA SER A 131 -31.06 0.35 -10.28
C SER A 131 -31.52 1.41 -9.26
N GLY A 132 -30.98 2.63 -9.34
CA GLY A 132 -31.19 3.68 -8.33
C GLY A 132 -29.98 4.00 -7.44
N SER A 133 -28.80 3.44 -7.69
CA SER A 133 -27.54 3.93 -7.11
C SER A 133 -27.27 5.37 -7.56
N GLY A 134 -27.11 6.30 -6.63
CA GLY A 134 -26.75 7.69 -6.95
C GLY A 134 -25.33 7.79 -7.53
N ASP A 135 -25.04 8.88 -8.24
CA ASP A 135 -23.76 9.09 -8.94
C ASP A 135 -22.53 8.92 -8.04
N SER A 136 -22.60 9.36 -6.77
CA SER A 136 -21.52 9.19 -5.80
C SER A 136 -21.19 7.74 -5.48
N LEU A 137 -22.19 6.86 -5.43
CA LEU A 137 -21.98 5.42 -5.17
C LEU A 137 -21.35 4.75 -6.39
N THR A 138 -21.78 5.11 -7.60
CA THR A 138 -21.14 4.63 -8.84
C THR A 138 -19.67 5.06 -8.90
N ALA A 139 -19.39 6.34 -8.66
CA ALA A 139 -18.03 6.88 -8.62
C ALA A 139 -17.16 6.19 -7.54
N PHE A 140 -17.74 5.90 -6.37
CA PHE A 140 -17.04 5.16 -5.33
C PHE A 140 -16.64 3.75 -5.80
N LEU A 141 -17.54 3.02 -6.44
CA LEU A 141 -17.27 1.65 -6.90
C LEU A 141 -16.20 1.62 -8.00
N ASP A 142 -16.19 2.59 -8.89
CA ASP A 142 -15.14 2.72 -9.90
C ASP A 142 -13.80 3.12 -9.28
N GLY A 143 -13.80 4.11 -8.37
CA GLY A 143 -12.61 4.51 -7.64
C GLY A 143 -12.02 3.39 -6.77
N MET A 144 -12.84 2.47 -6.24
CA MET A 144 -12.35 1.28 -5.54
C MET A 144 -11.59 0.32 -6.46
N LYS A 145 -11.97 0.22 -7.74
CA LYS A 145 -11.22 -0.59 -8.73
C LYS A 145 -9.86 0.04 -8.99
N GLU A 146 -9.82 1.36 -9.15
CA GLU A 146 -8.58 2.12 -9.32
C GLU A 146 -7.66 1.99 -8.11
N LEU A 147 -8.21 2.12 -6.90
CA LEU A 147 -7.47 1.94 -5.66
C LEU A 147 -6.87 0.53 -5.56
N LYS A 148 -7.66 -0.51 -5.89
CA LYS A 148 -7.18 -1.89 -5.90
C LYS A 148 -6.00 -2.07 -6.86
N ILE A 149 -6.10 -1.54 -8.07
CA ILE A 149 -5.03 -1.60 -9.06
C ILE A 149 -3.78 -0.89 -8.52
N ALA A 150 -3.94 0.33 -8.00
CA ALA A 150 -2.84 1.10 -7.43
C ALA A 150 -2.12 0.34 -6.30
N VAL A 151 -2.86 -0.22 -5.35
CA VAL A 151 -2.29 -0.97 -4.22
C VAL A 151 -1.63 -2.27 -4.69
N SER A 152 -2.22 -3.02 -5.63
CA SER A 152 -1.56 -4.21 -6.19
C SER A 152 -0.30 -3.87 -6.99
N GLU A 153 -0.27 -2.75 -7.71
CA GLU A 153 0.93 -2.29 -8.42
C GLU A 153 2.04 -1.89 -7.45
N HIS A 154 1.70 -1.16 -6.39
CA HIS A 154 2.59 -0.82 -5.27
C HIS A 154 3.22 -2.08 -4.67
N ILE A 155 2.39 -3.00 -4.17
CA ILE A 155 2.80 -4.29 -3.58
C ILE A 155 3.69 -5.09 -4.55
N HIS A 156 3.32 -5.11 -5.83
CA HIS A 156 4.10 -5.83 -6.84
C HIS A 156 5.51 -5.25 -7.00
N ILE A 157 5.63 -3.93 -7.09
CA ILE A 157 6.93 -3.26 -7.22
C ILE A 157 7.79 -3.53 -5.99
N GLU A 158 7.20 -3.49 -4.80
CA GLU A 158 7.94 -3.77 -3.58
C GLU A 158 8.45 -5.21 -3.51
N ASN A 159 7.54 -6.18 -3.68
CA ASN A 159 7.86 -7.60 -3.61
C ASN A 159 8.88 -8.03 -4.68
N THR A 160 8.79 -7.45 -5.89
CA THR A 160 9.59 -7.91 -7.03
C THR A 160 10.85 -7.08 -7.29
N VAL A 161 10.92 -5.86 -6.76
CA VAL A 161 12.04 -4.93 -7.01
C VAL A 161 12.65 -4.43 -5.72
N LEU A 162 11.88 -3.74 -4.87
CA LEU A 162 12.42 -3.06 -3.69
C LEU A 162 13.01 -4.06 -2.68
N PHE A 163 12.25 -5.09 -2.31
CA PHE A 163 12.67 -6.05 -1.28
C PHE A 163 13.89 -6.87 -1.72
N PRO A 164 13.94 -7.44 -2.95
CA PRO A 164 15.15 -8.08 -3.44
C PRO A 164 16.37 -7.15 -3.46
N LEU A 165 16.20 -5.90 -3.91
CA LEU A 165 17.27 -4.89 -3.92
C LEU A 165 17.79 -4.62 -2.52
N ALA A 166 16.88 -4.42 -1.57
CA ALA A 166 17.21 -4.10 -0.19
C ALA A 166 17.99 -5.24 0.50
N ILE A 167 17.60 -6.49 0.24
CA ILE A 167 18.30 -7.69 0.74
C ILE A 167 19.68 -7.82 0.12
N ASP A 168 19.81 -7.62 -1.19
CA ASP A 168 21.10 -7.72 -1.90
C ASP A 168 22.08 -6.62 -1.43
N LEU A 169 21.57 -5.39 -1.26
CA LEU A 169 22.31 -4.28 -0.69
C LEU A 169 22.83 -4.60 0.72
N GLU A 170 21.97 -5.13 1.60
CA GLU A 170 22.37 -5.58 2.94
C GLU A 170 23.52 -6.61 2.87
N LEU A 171 23.39 -7.63 2.02
CA LEU A 171 24.38 -8.70 1.86
C LEU A 171 25.72 -8.18 1.33
N ARG A 172 25.73 -7.22 0.40
CA ARG A 172 26.96 -6.59 -0.08
C ARG A 172 27.68 -5.84 1.03
N LEU A 173 26.93 -5.07 1.84
CA LEU A 173 27.50 -4.30 2.95
C LEU A 173 28.04 -5.17 4.08
N MET A 174 27.44 -6.35 4.32
CA MET A 174 27.95 -7.32 5.29
C MET A 174 29.30 -7.93 4.89
N HIS A 175 29.55 -8.11 3.58
CA HIS A 175 30.79 -8.70 3.07
C HIS A 175 31.86 -7.66 2.67
N LYS A 176 31.52 -6.37 2.65
CA LYS A 176 32.45 -5.27 2.38
C LYS A 176 33.46 -5.17 3.53
N LYS A 177 34.69 -5.66 3.32
CA LYS A 177 35.83 -5.42 4.22
C LYS A 177 36.13 -3.91 4.21
N GLN A 178 36.25 -3.32 5.40
CA GLN A 178 36.74 -1.95 5.58
C GLN A 178 38.15 -1.81 4.99
#